data_AF-A0A6J1WE76-F1
#
_entry.id   AF-A0A6J1WE76-F1
#
_cell.length_a   1.000
_cell.length_b   1.000
_cell.length_c   1.000
_cell.angle_alpha   90.00
_cell.angle_beta   90.00
_cell.angle_gamma   90.00
#
_symmetry.space_group_name_H-M   'P 1'
#
loop_
_entity.id
_entity.type
_entity.pdbx_description
1 polymer ?
#
loop_
_entity_poly.entity_id
_entity_poly.type
_entity_poly.pdbx_seq_one_letter_code
_entity_poly.pdbx_strand_id
1 'polypeptide(L)'
;MRLDHRFITSRSLCTIRETMKLIIPIVTVIFFNLVSAGRIRGYDYKFEDADKTPAVQYNLDDAPKLFQEFIQTYGRKYNTQEEYTNRYKNFYNNLIEINKLNSQKSSATFGINMFADLAVGEDPTVAFSLSDRTN
;
A
#
# COMPACT_ATOMS: atom_id res chain seq x y z
N MET A 1 58.32 15.76 -6.59
CA MET A 1 57.68 15.04 -7.70
C MET A 1 56.28 14.66 -7.25
N ARG A 2 55.26 15.22 -7.90
CA ARG A 2 53.87 15.27 -7.44
C ARG A 2 53.13 14.15 -8.16
N LEU A 3 52.67 13.12 -7.44
CA LEU A 3 51.88 12.03 -8.01
C LEU A 3 50.48 12.57 -8.35
N ASP A 4 50.19 12.69 -9.64
CA ASP A 4 48.91 13.18 -10.14
C ASP A 4 47.77 12.21 -9.80
N HIS A 5 46.98 12.60 -8.80
CA HIS A 5 45.79 11.91 -8.30
C HIS A 5 44.59 11.91 -9.28
N ARG A 6 44.85 12.19 -10.58
CA ARG A 6 43.82 12.35 -11.63
C ARG A 6 43.87 11.26 -12.72
N PHE A 7 44.64 10.19 -12.51
CA PHE A 7 44.68 9.05 -13.44
C PHE A 7 43.78 7.88 -13.05
N ILE A 8 43.38 7.79 -11.77
CA ILE A 8 42.59 6.66 -11.25
C ILE A 8 41.09 6.82 -11.58
N THR A 9 40.60 8.05 -11.80
CA THR A 9 39.17 8.31 -11.98
C THR A 9 38.63 8.07 -13.39
N SER A 10 39.46 8.06 -14.43
CA SER A 10 39.01 7.79 -15.81
C SER A 10 38.79 6.30 -16.08
N ARG A 11 39.75 5.45 -15.67
CA ARG A 11 39.67 4.00 -15.89
C ARG A 11 38.61 3.32 -15.03
N SER A 12 38.41 3.77 -13.79
CA SER A 12 37.42 3.19 -12.88
C SER A 12 35.98 3.49 -13.31
N LEU A 13 35.67 4.69 -13.79
CA LEU A 13 34.32 5.04 -14.29
C LEU A 13 33.97 4.31 -15.59
N CYS A 14 34.93 4.11 -16.49
CA CYS A 14 34.74 3.34 -17.73
C CYS A 14 34.49 1.85 -17.43
N THR A 15 35.22 1.28 -16.47
CA THR A 15 35.03 -0.11 -16.05
C THR A 15 33.68 -0.30 -15.36
N ILE A 16 33.27 0.62 -14.49
CA ILE A 16 31.94 0.60 -13.82
C ILE A 16 30.80 0.66 -14.83
N ARG A 17 30.94 1.43 -15.92
CA ARG A 17 29.89 1.54 -16.95
C ARG A 17 29.70 0.25 -17.77
N GLU A 18 30.75 -0.55 -17.94
CA GLU A 18 30.65 -1.86 -18.60
C GLU A 18 30.25 -2.98 -17.64
N THR A 19 30.70 -2.95 -16.37
CA THR A 19 30.25 -3.94 -15.36
C THR A 19 28.80 -3.74 -14.95
N MET A 20 28.27 -2.51 -14.93
CA MET A 20 26.85 -2.25 -14.65
C MET A 20 25.93 -2.82 -15.75
N LYS A 21 26.33 -2.84 -17.02
CA LYS A 21 25.52 -3.43 -18.10
C LYS A 21 25.39 -4.95 -18.00
N LEU A 22 26.38 -5.61 -17.40
CA LEU A 22 26.40 -7.07 -17.23
C LEU A 22 25.72 -7.52 -15.92
N ILE A 23 25.81 -6.70 -14.85
CA ILE A 23 25.26 -7.05 -13.53
C ILE A 23 23.78 -6.70 -13.39
N ILE A 24 23.31 -5.61 -14.03
CA ILE A 24 21.87 -5.25 -14.03
C ILE A 24 20.96 -6.38 -14.52
N PRO A 25 21.21 -7.07 -15.66
CA PRO A 25 20.37 -8.19 -16.07
C PRO A 25 20.47 -9.38 -15.11
N ILE A 26 21.62 -9.60 -14.46
CA ILE A 26 21.80 -10.69 -13.50
C ILE A 26 21.02 -10.40 -12.21
N VAL A 27 21.06 -9.17 -11.70
CA VAL A 27 20.31 -8.76 -10.51
C VAL A 27 18.82 -8.72 -10.80
N THR A 28 18.38 -8.26 -11.98
CA THR A 28 16.96 -8.30 -12.36
C THR A 28 16.47 -9.73 -12.54
N VAL A 29 17.27 -10.63 -13.13
CA VAL A 29 16.95 -12.06 -13.24
C VAL A 29 16.92 -12.71 -11.86
N ILE A 30 17.84 -12.42 -10.94
CA ILE A 30 17.80 -12.96 -9.56
C ILE A 30 16.57 -12.42 -8.78
N PHE A 31 16.23 -11.14 -8.92
CA PHE A 31 15.02 -10.55 -8.33
C PHE A 31 13.73 -11.14 -8.95
N PHE A 32 13.73 -11.41 -10.26
CA PHE A 32 12.63 -12.08 -10.96
C PHE A 32 12.50 -13.56 -10.58
N ASN A 33 13.63 -14.26 -10.38
CA ASN A 33 13.62 -15.69 -10.03
C ASN A 33 13.30 -15.95 -8.55
N LEU A 34 13.42 -14.97 -7.65
CA LEU A 34 12.92 -15.11 -6.28
C LEU A 34 11.39 -14.96 -6.18
N VAL A 35 10.72 -14.49 -7.23
CA VAL A 35 9.26 -14.53 -7.32
C VAL A 35 8.74 -15.93 -7.72
N SER A 36 9.63 -16.83 -8.17
CA SER A 36 9.24 -18.14 -8.74
C SER A 36 9.35 -19.33 -7.79
N ALA A 37 9.49 -19.14 -6.47
CA ALA A 37 9.39 -20.22 -5.50
C ALA A 37 8.77 -19.74 -4.17
N GLY A 38 7.49 -19.34 -4.25
CA GLY A 38 6.50 -19.27 -3.17
C GLY A 38 6.97 -19.12 -1.72
N ARG A 39 7.01 -17.86 -1.23
CA ARG A 39 6.56 -17.52 0.14
C ARG A 39 6.28 -16.01 0.31
N ILE A 40 5.50 -15.41 -0.60
CA ILE A 40 4.70 -14.25 -0.20
C ILE A 40 3.43 -14.81 0.42
N ARG A 41 3.11 -14.41 1.65
CA ARG A 41 1.84 -14.74 2.31
C ARG A 41 0.71 -14.43 1.33
N GLY A 42 -0.12 -15.42 1.03
CA GLY A 42 -1.01 -15.43 -0.12
C GLY A 42 -1.81 -14.14 -0.31
N TYR A 43 -1.40 -13.34 -1.30
CA TYR A 43 -2.29 -12.47 -2.03
C TYR A 43 -2.61 -13.21 -3.33
N ASP A 44 -3.65 -14.04 -3.26
CA ASP A 44 -4.30 -14.67 -4.40
C ASP A 44 -5.02 -13.57 -5.20
N TYR A 45 -4.37 -12.99 -6.21
CA TYR A 45 -5.04 -12.12 -7.17
C TYR A 45 -5.83 -12.97 -8.16
N LYS A 46 -7.05 -13.33 -7.74
CA LYS A 46 -8.11 -13.91 -8.56
C LYS A 46 -8.61 -12.87 -9.58
N PHE A 47 -8.20 -12.98 -10.84
CA PHE A 47 -8.87 -12.33 -11.97
C PHE A 47 -10.03 -13.22 -12.41
N GLU A 48 -11.15 -13.16 -11.70
CA GLU A 48 -12.42 -13.79 -12.11
C GLU A 48 -13.41 -12.67 -12.45
N ASP A 49 -13.70 -12.54 -13.75
CA ASP A 49 -14.87 -11.95 -14.41
C ASP A 49 -15.35 -10.56 -13.93
N ALA A 50 -15.16 -9.56 -14.82
CA ALA A 50 -15.46 -8.13 -14.63
C ALA A 50 -16.95 -7.74 -14.47
N ASP A 51 -17.81 -8.65 -13.98
CA ASP A 51 -19.24 -8.39 -13.76
C ASP A 51 -19.85 -9.13 -12.55
N LYS A 52 -19.02 -9.65 -11.64
CA LYS A 52 -19.54 -10.23 -10.39
C LYS A 52 -18.55 -10.06 -9.26
N THR A 53 -18.54 -8.89 -8.62
CA THR A 53 -17.83 -8.72 -7.35
C THR A 53 -18.55 -9.57 -6.29
N PRO A 54 -17.95 -10.69 -5.82
CA PRO A 54 -18.56 -11.45 -4.74
C PRO A 54 -18.70 -10.53 -3.52
N ALA A 55 -19.83 -10.62 -2.82
CA ALA A 55 -20.12 -9.83 -1.64
C ALA A 55 -18.94 -9.91 -0.66
N VAL A 56 -18.15 -8.84 -0.57
CA VAL A 56 -16.93 -8.82 0.24
C VAL A 56 -17.34 -8.84 1.72
N GLN A 57 -17.03 -9.92 2.41
CA GLN A 57 -17.23 -10.05 3.86
C GLN A 57 -15.86 -9.97 4.53
N TYR A 58 -15.66 -8.95 5.34
CA TYR A 58 -14.45 -8.77 6.14
C TYR A 58 -14.57 -9.50 7.47
N ASN A 59 -13.52 -10.21 7.87
CA ASN A 59 -13.42 -10.70 9.24
C ASN A 59 -13.04 -9.53 10.17
N LEU A 60 -13.84 -9.30 11.22
CA LEU A 60 -13.58 -8.21 12.17
C LEU A 60 -12.33 -8.47 13.03
N ASP A 61 -11.94 -9.73 13.21
CA ASP A 61 -10.69 -10.08 13.90
C ASP A 61 -9.45 -9.59 13.13
N ASP A 62 -9.58 -9.46 11.80
CA ASP A 62 -8.52 -8.95 10.92
C ASP A 62 -8.52 -7.42 10.82
N ALA A 63 -9.44 -6.71 11.50
CA ALA A 63 -9.55 -5.26 11.43
C ALA A 63 -8.25 -4.50 11.75
N PRO A 64 -7.41 -4.88 12.73
CA PRO A 64 -6.11 -4.23 12.95
C PRO A 64 -5.19 -4.32 11.74
N LYS A 65 -5.15 -5.48 11.08
CA LYS A 65 -4.34 -5.72 9.89
C LYS A 65 -4.89 -4.94 8.69
N LEU A 66 -6.21 -4.99 8.47
CA LEU A 66 -6.89 -4.26 7.41
C LEU A 66 -6.70 -2.74 7.55
N PHE A 67 -6.70 -2.22 8.78
CA PHE A 67 -6.45 -0.81 9.02
C PHE A 67 -5.01 -0.41 8.70
N GLN A 68 -4.03 -1.27 9.03
CA GLN A 68 -2.64 -1.04 8.66
C GLN A 68 -2.45 -1.04 7.14
N GLU A 69 -3.09 -1.98 6.43
CA GLU A 69 -3.10 -2.03 4.96
C GLU A 69 -3.77 -0.77 4.38
N PHE A 70 -4.88 -0.32 4.96
CA PHE A 70 -5.58 0.92 4.59
C PHE A 70 -4.67 2.15 4.73
N ILE A 71 -3.96 2.29 5.86
CA ILE A 71 -3.02 3.38 6.09
C ILE A 71 -1.94 3.41 5.00
N GLN A 72 -1.37 2.26 4.66
CA GLN A 72 -0.33 2.15 3.64
C GLN A 72 -0.87 2.44 2.24
N THR A 73 -2.04 1.87 1.91
CA THR A 73 -2.68 1.99 0.59
C THR A 73 -3.07 3.42 0.26
N TYR A 74 -3.62 4.15 1.24
CA TYR A 74 -4.09 5.53 1.06
C TYR A 74 -3.13 6.58 1.63
N GLY A 75 -1.92 6.17 2.05
CA GLY A 75 -0.90 7.07 2.58
C GLY A 75 -1.36 7.88 3.80
N ARG A 76 -2.23 7.32 4.64
CA ARG A 76 -2.78 8.04 5.80
C ARG A 76 -1.68 8.30 6.83
N LYS A 77 -1.76 9.47 7.48
CA LYS A 77 -0.89 9.85 8.58
C LYS A 77 -1.77 10.44 9.67
N TYR A 78 -1.55 9.98 10.89
CA TYR A 78 -2.26 10.47 12.07
C TYR A 78 -1.22 11.01 13.04
N ASN A 79 -1.39 12.27 13.44
CA ASN A 79 -0.35 13.01 14.16
C ASN A 79 -0.41 12.74 15.67
N THR A 80 -1.55 12.28 16.17
CA THR A 80 -1.76 12.00 17.59
C THR A 80 -2.31 10.59 17.81
N GLN A 81 -2.03 10.02 18.98
CA GLN A 81 -2.60 8.73 19.37
C GLN A 81 -4.14 8.78 19.48
N GLU A 82 -4.68 9.93 19.89
CA GLU A 82 -6.13 10.16 19.95
C GLU A 82 -6.75 10.09 18.55
N GLU A 83 -6.13 10.77 17.57
CA GLU A 83 -6.57 10.73 16.17
C GLU A 83 -6.49 9.30 15.61
N TYR A 84 -5.37 8.60 15.80
CA TYR A 84 -5.23 7.21 15.38
C TYR A 84 -6.35 6.32 15.95
N THR A 85 -6.65 6.48 17.23
CA THR A 85 -7.66 5.67 17.92
C THR A 85 -9.06 5.98 17.41
N ASN A 86 -9.39 7.26 17.19
CA ASN A 86 -10.67 7.68 16.63
C ASN A 86 -10.84 7.18 15.19
N ARG A 87 -9.79 7.29 14.37
CA ARG A 87 -9.79 6.84 12.96
C ARG A 87 -9.92 5.32 12.86
N TYR A 88 -9.23 4.58 13.72
CA TYR A 88 -9.40 3.13 13.83
C TYR A 88 -10.83 2.73 14.22
N LYS A 89 -11.43 3.43 15.20
CA LYS A 89 -12.80 3.19 15.62
C LYS A 89 -13.80 3.42 14.48
N ASN A 90 -13.64 4.51 13.73
CA ASN A 90 -14.47 4.80 12.57
C ASN A 90 -14.31 3.71 11.48
N PHE A 91 -13.07 3.32 11.20
CA PHE A 91 -12.76 2.24 10.28
C PHE A 91 -13.42 0.92 10.65
N TYR A 92 -13.32 0.53 11.92
CA TYR A 92 -13.97 -0.68 12.43
C TYR A 92 -15.49 -0.64 12.26
N ASN A 93 -16.13 0.48 12.59
CA ASN A 93 -17.57 0.66 12.41
C ASN A 93 -17.99 0.59 10.94
N ASN A 94 -17.19 1.17 10.05
CA ASN A 94 -17.46 1.14 8.61
C ASN A 94 -17.30 -0.28 8.04
N LEU A 95 -16.37 -1.10 8.55
CA LEU A 95 -16.28 -2.52 8.19
C LEU A 95 -17.55 -3.30 8.57
N ILE A 96 -18.12 -3.04 9.75
CA ILE A 96 -19.38 -3.65 10.18
C ILE A 96 -20.50 -3.27 9.20
N GLU A 97 -20.60 -2.00 8.85
CA GLU A 97 -21.65 -1.54 7.94
C GLU A 97 -21.48 -2.12 6.53
N ILE A 98 -20.24 -2.20 6.02
CA ILE A 98 -19.96 -2.85 4.74
C ILE A 98 -20.42 -4.31 4.76
N ASN A 99 -20.06 -5.09 5.79
CA ASN A 99 -20.47 -6.48 5.91
C ASN A 99 -21.99 -6.62 5.98
N LYS A 100 -22.65 -5.75 6.74
CA LYS A 100 -24.11 -5.70 6.86
C LYS A 100 -24.74 -5.40 5.50
N LEU A 101 -24.31 -4.38 4.78
CA LEU A 101 -24.85 -4.01 3.47
C LEU A 101 -24.63 -5.11 2.43
N ASN A 102 -23.45 -5.73 2.42
CA ASN A 102 -23.13 -6.85 1.54
C ASN A 102 -23.94 -8.12 1.87
N SER A 103 -24.33 -8.32 3.14
CA SER A 103 -25.18 -9.43 3.55
C SER A 103 -26.65 -9.28 3.12
N GLN A 104 -27.11 -8.05 2.87
CA GLN A 104 -28.52 -7.73 2.58
C GLN A 104 -28.96 -8.06 1.14
N LYS A 105 -28.16 -8.80 0.36
CA LYS A 105 -28.44 -9.15 -1.05
C LYS A 105 -28.82 -7.94 -1.91
N SER A 106 -28.10 -6.84 -1.72
CA SER A 106 -28.24 -5.64 -2.54
C SER A 106 -27.58 -5.86 -3.92
N SER A 107 -28.01 -5.13 -4.94
CA SER A 107 -27.35 -5.11 -6.26
C SER A 107 -25.99 -4.41 -6.26
N ALA A 108 -25.58 -3.85 -5.11
CA ALA A 108 -24.30 -3.19 -4.91
C ALA A 108 -23.42 -3.98 -3.94
N THR A 109 -22.13 -4.02 -4.25
CA THR A 109 -21.08 -4.52 -3.36
C THR A 109 -20.31 -3.33 -2.79
N PHE A 110 -20.23 -3.27 -1.47
CA PHE A 110 -19.48 -2.26 -0.71
C PHE A 110 -18.11 -2.82 -0.32
N GLY A 111 -17.11 -1.94 -0.21
CA GLY A 111 -15.75 -2.32 0.14
C GLY A 111 -14.99 -1.19 0.80
N ILE A 112 -13.83 -1.51 1.37
CA ILE A 112 -12.88 -0.52 1.90
C ILE A 112 -12.47 0.42 0.77
N ASN A 113 -12.65 1.71 1.00
CA ASN A 113 -12.24 2.77 0.10
C ASN A 113 -11.49 3.86 0.88
N MET A 114 -11.06 4.93 0.22
CA MET A 114 -10.29 5.99 0.87
C MET A 114 -11.01 6.66 2.05
N PHE A 115 -12.34 6.66 2.10
CA PHE A 115 -13.14 7.28 3.17
C PHE A 115 -13.49 6.31 4.30
N ALA A 116 -12.92 5.10 4.31
CA ALA A 116 -13.27 4.07 5.28
C ALA A 116 -12.97 4.46 6.74
N ASP A 117 -12.12 5.45 7.03
CA ASP A 117 -11.82 5.94 8.38
C ASP A 117 -12.61 7.19 8.81
N LEU A 118 -13.53 7.66 7.97
CA LEU A 118 -14.37 8.83 8.26
C LEU A 118 -15.67 8.42 8.96
N ALA A 119 -16.18 9.30 9.82
CA ALA A 119 -17.51 9.13 10.39
C ALA A 119 -18.59 9.53 9.37
N VAL A 120 -19.79 8.95 9.48
CA VAL A 120 -20.95 9.36 8.66
C VAL A 120 -21.27 10.84 8.94
N GLY A 121 -21.19 11.67 7.91
CA GLY A 121 -21.41 13.12 8.02
C GLY A 121 -20.14 13.95 8.28
N GLU A 122 -18.98 13.31 8.43
CA GLU A 122 -17.70 14.02 8.38
C GLU A 122 -17.42 14.47 6.94
N ASP A 123 -17.11 15.75 6.74
CA ASP A 123 -16.85 16.29 5.42
C ASP A 123 -15.50 15.76 4.89
N PRO A 124 -15.45 15.03 3.76
CA PRO A 124 -14.20 14.52 3.22
C PRO A 124 -13.21 15.63 2.83
N THR A 125 -13.67 16.87 2.64
CA THR A 125 -12.81 18.03 2.32
C THR A 125 -12.01 18.55 3.52
N VAL A 126 -12.49 18.37 4.76
CA VAL A 126 -11.68 18.72 5.94
C VAL A 126 -10.51 17.76 6.10
N ALA A 127 -10.68 16.48 5.78
CA ALA A 127 -9.58 15.51 5.80
C ALA A 127 -8.47 15.86 4.78
N PHE A 128 -8.84 16.38 3.60
CA PHE A 128 -7.89 16.89 2.60
C PHE A 128 -7.23 18.21 3.04
N SER A 129 -7.94 19.07 3.77
CA SER A 129 -7.44 20.40 4.17
C SER A 129 -6.46 20.37 5.37
N LEU A 130 -6.49 19.31 6.18
CA LEU A 130 -5.62 19.19 7.36
C LEU A 130 -4.22 18.65 7.01
N SER A 131 -4.04 17.96 5.88
CA SER A 131 -2.69 17.52 5.44
C SER A 131 -1.79 18.68 5.07
N ASP A 132 -2.36 19.79 4.59
CA ASP A 132 -1.61 20.91 4.02
C ASP A 132 -1.27 22.02 5.03
N ARG A 133 -1.75 21.91 6.28
CA ARG A 133 -1.50 22.90 7.36
C ARG A 133 -0.38 22.51 8.32
N THR A 134 0.27 21.36 8.12
CA THR A 134 1.36 20.88 8.99
C THR A 134 2.71 20.92 8.28
N ASN A 135 3.10 22.11 7.82
CA ASN A 135 4.48 22.42 7.41
C ASN A 135 4.91 23.75 8.02
#